data_AF-A0A1G5BVT7-F1
#
_entry.id   AF-A0A1G5BVT7-F1
#
_cell.length_a   1.000
_cell.length_b   1.000
_cell.length_c   1.000
_cell.angle_alpha   90.00
_cell.angle_beta   90.00
_cell.angle_gamma   90.00
#
_symmetry.space_group_name_H-M   'P 1'
#
loop_
_entity.id
_entity.type
_entity.pdbx_description
1 polymer ?
#
loop_
_entity_poly.entity_id
_entity_poly.type
_entity_poly.pdbx_seq_one_letter_code
_entity_poly.pdbx_strand_id
1 'polypeptide(L)'
;MAIARKNVLFISWDGPQTSYMEGLFLPIFKAISEQAAFDFHVIQYTWAGREKLAAIQKVATEFNIRYTSHKVRRKPTGSIGSIHTLLTGSGFIKKYIRKNDIDIVMPRSNYPAYLVSKLKSKDLKIVFDADGLALEERVDFAGLKKESFMHRFFSKVERELLQKADAVLTRSNKSIDIHLEKIGVGNRGKFYKVLNGRDIGTFKPDPDLRKEKRQELLLDPQQTLFVYCGSLGPQYGWDEMLAIFKGYQRQDEDAHFLILSGNQKFALDKIPSQLKNKITVMSVPFDQVPAYLSAADIAFAIRQPTYSMQGVSPIKLGEYLLMELPTIASKGVGDTDEIINGLDGAFIFDHNDGAIVDKAITFAKNSRNVDVTKLRQRGIEHFSMQQSASSYIEALTNL
;
A
#
# COMPACT_ATOMS: atom_id res chain seq x y z
N MET A 1 29.79 7.84 23.00
CA MET A 1 28.57 7.72 23.82
C MET A 1 27.51 7.05 22.97
N ALA A 2 26.85 6.00 23.46
CA ALA A 2 25.74 5.40 22.73
C ALA A 2 24.60 6.42 22.63
N ILE A 3 24.10 6.67 21.42
CA ILE A 3 22.92 7.54 21.23
C ILE A 3 21.74 6.85 21.90
N ALA A 4 21.07 7.53 22.83
CA ALA A 4 19.88 7.02 23.48
C ALA A 4 18.79 6.74 22.41
N ARG A 5 18.28 5.51 22.38
CA ARG A 5 17.23 5.11 21.44
C ARG A 5 15.88 5.61 21.92
N LYS A 6 15.06 6.13 21.00
CA LYS A 6 13.68 6.58 21.29
C LYS A 6 12.69 5.45 20.97
N ASN A 7 11.74 5.22 21.87
CA ASN A 7 10.67 4.24 21.68
C ASN A 7 9.51 4.85 20.88
N VAL A 8 9.23 4.27 19.71
CA VAL A 8 8.15 4.68 18.80
C VAL A 8 7.02 3.66 18.87
N LEU A 9 5.82 4.10 19.27
CA LEU A 9 4.61 3.28 19.25
C LEU A 9 3.78 3.55 18.00
N PHE A 10 3.82 2.62 17.06
CA PHE A 10 2.92 2.60 15.92
C PHE A 10 1.58 1.95 16.26
N ILE A 11 0.48 2.60 15.91
CA ILE A 11 -0.88 2.13 16.19
C ILE A 11 -1.65 1.99 14.89
N SER A 12 -2.08 0.77 14.56
CA SER A 12 -2.80 0.47 13.33
C SER A 12 -4.17 -0.14 13.60
N TRP A 13 -5.06 -0.09 12.60
CA TRP A 13 -6.38 -0.71 12.65
C TRP A 13 -6.68 -1.40 11.33
N ASP A 14 -6.49 -2.72 11.28
CA ASP A 14 -6.50 -3.48 10.03
C ASP A 14 -7.24 -4.81 10.16
N GLY A 15 -7.84 -5.23 9.05
CA GLY A 15 -8.56 -6.50 8.95
C GLY A 15 -7.65 -7.68 8.56
N PRO A 16 -8.16 -8.92 8.69
CA PRO A 16 -7.42 -10.14 8.35
C PRO A 16 -7.08 -10.29 6.86
N GLN A 17 -7.63 -9.46 5.99
CA GLN A 17 -7.42 -9.55 4.54
C GLN A 17 -6.14 -8.83 4.08
N THR A 18 -5.50 -8.03 4.94
CA THR A 18 -4.39 -7.13 4.57
C THR A 18 -3.05 -7.67 5.05
N SER A 19 -1.99 -7.57 4.25
CA SER A 19 -0.63 -7.99 4.64
C SER A 19 0.29 -6.81 4.99
N TYR A 20 -0.28 -5.65 5.34
CA TYR A 20 0.51 -4.42 5.52
C TYR A 20 1.52 -4.51 6.67
N MET A 21 1.27 -5.28 7.73
CA MET A 21 2.23 -5.36 8.84
C MET A 21 3.47 -6.11 8.40
N GLU A 22 3.30 -7.39 8.07
CA GLU A 22 4.37 -8.31 7.68
C GLU A 22 5.03 -7.92 6.35
N GLY A 23 4.25 -7.37 5.42
CA GLY A 23 4.69 -7.06 4.07
C GLY A 23 5.12 -5.61 3.84
N LEU A 24 4.93 -4.67 4.77
CA LEU A 24 5.30 -3.26 4.57
C LEU A 24 5.87 -2.61 5.83
N PHE A 25 5.07 -2.47 6.89
CA PHE A 25 5.45 -1.65 8.04
C PHE A 25 6.56 -2.28 8.89
N LEU A 26 6.48 -3.59 9.20
CA LEU A 26 7.52 -4.26 9.98
C LEU A 26 8.89 -4.23 9.27
N PRO A 27 8.99 -4.52 7.95
CA PRO A 27 10.24 -4.31 7.21
C PRO A 27 10.77 -2.88 7.26
N ILE A 28 9.91 -1.86 7.12
CA ILE A 28 10.31 -0.45 7.20
C ILE A 28 10.85 -0.13 8.60
N PHE A 29 10.15 -0.55 9.66
CA PHE A 29 10.58 -0.31 11.03
C PHE A 29 11.90 -0.99 11.35
N LYS A 30 12.12 -2.22 10.87
CA LYS A 30 13.42 -2.90 10.96
C LYS A 30 14.52 -2.05 10.31
N ALA A 31 14.29 -1.62 9.08
CA ALA A 31 15.27 -0.83 8.33
C ALA A 31 15.58 0.52 9.02
N ILE A 32 14.57 1.15 9.63
CA ILE A 32 14.77 2.37 10.44
C ILE A 32 15.61 2.06 11.69
N SER A 33 15.28 1.00 12.44
CA SER A 33 16.00 0.60 13.65
C SER A 33 17.47 0.27 13.41
N GLU A 34 17.80 -0.22 12.20
CA GLU A 34 19.17 -0.52 11.76
C GLU A 34 19.96 0.73 11.35
N GLN A 35 19.28 1.78 10.87
CA GLN A 35 19.89 3.01 10.38
C GLN A 35 19.88 4.16 11.39
N ALA A 36 19.00 4.10 12.39
CA ALA A 36 18.79 5.16 13.37
C ALA A 36 18.44 4.62 14.77
N ALA A 37 18.55 5.48 15.78
CA ALA A 37 18.32 5.16 17.18
C ALA A 37 16.82 5.17 17.56
N PHE A 38 16.02 4.34 16.90
CA PHE A 38 14.58 4.17 17.17
C PHE A 38 14.24 2.71 17.42
N ASP A 39 13.45 2.44 18.46
CA ASP A 39 12.91 1.11 18.76
C ASP A 39 11.40 1.10 18.59
N PHE A 40 10.89 0.15 17.80
CA PHE A 40 9.49 0.12 17.43
C PHE A 40 8.65 -0.82 18.28
N HIS A 41 7.51 -0.30 18.70
CA HIS A 41 6.39 -1.02 19.27
C HIS A 41 5.21 -0.92 18.31
N VAL A 42 4.44 -2.00 18.18
CA VAL A 42 3.24 -2.03 17.34
C VAL A 42 2.05 -2.48 18.16
N ILE A 43 1.01 -1.66 18.20
CA ILE A 43 -0.32 -2.08 18.63
C ILE A 43 -1.22 -2.16 17.40
N GLN A 44 -1.62 -3.38 17.03
CA GLN A 44 -2.57 -3.60 15.95
C GLN A 44 -3.97 -3.86 16.51
N TYR A 45 -4.92 -2.97 16.24
CA TYR A 45 -6.33 -3.22 16.46
C TYR A 45 -6.88 -4.09 15.31
N THR A 46 -7.25 -5.34 15.59
CA THR A 46 -7.69 -6.28 14.55
C THR A 46 -8.70 -7.32 15.04
N TRP A 47 -9.37 -7.96 14.09
CA TRP A 47 -10.24 -9.13 14.30
C TRP A 47 -9.70 -10.38 13.57
N ALA A 48 -8.40 -10.40 13.28
CA ALA A 48 -7.73 -11.55 12.69
C ALA A 48 -7.75 -12.79 13.58
N GLY A 49 -7.72 -13.97 12.95
CA GLY A 49 -7.62 -15.26 13.62
C GLY A 49 -6.22 -15.50 14.20
N ARG A 50 -6.11 -16.52 15.06
CA ARG A 50 -4.86 -16.84 15.79
C ARG A 50 -3.68 -17.14 14.87
N GLU A 51 -3.93 -17.88 13.79
CA GLU A 51 -2.89 -18.26 12.81
C GLU A 51 -2.21 -17.03 12.20
N LYS A 52 -3.01 -16.10 11.69
CA LYS A 52 -2.50 -14.84 11.14
C LYS A 52 -1.75 -14.01 12.18
N LEU A 53 -2.29 -13.93 13.40
CA LEU A 53 -1.62 -13.20 14.48
C LEU A 53 -0.29 -13.84 14.87
N ALA A 54 -0.20 -15.17 14.85
CA ALA A 54 1.05 -15.89 15.08
C ALA A 54 2.08 -15.63 13.98
N ALA A 55 1.66 -15.59 12.72
CA ALA A 55 2.53 -15.24 11.60
C ALA A 55 3.10 -13.82 11.73
N ILE A 56 2.27 -12.82 12.03
CA ILE A 56 2.72 -11.43 12.26
C ILE A 56 3.65 -11.35 13.47
N GLN A 57 3.31 -12.03 14.57
CA GLN A 57 4.14 -12.06 15.77
C GLN A 57 5.52 -12.67 15.50
N LYS A 58 5.59 -13.74 14.68
CA LYS A 58 6.85 -14.36 14.28
C LYS A 58 7.77 -13.37 13.56
N VAL A 59 7.25 -12.69 12.52
CA VAL A 59 8.01 -11.67 11.77
C VAL A 59 8.44 -10.51 12.68
N ALA A 60 7.55 -10.03 13.55
CA ALA A 60 7.89 -8.95 14.48
C ALA A 60 9.01 -9.35 15.45
N THR A 61 8.99 -10.58 15.98
CA THR A 61 10.05 -11.09 16.85
C THR A 61 11.38 -11.21 16.10
N GLU A 62 11.38 -11.73 14.87
CA GLU A 62 12.58 -11.82 14.02
C GLU A 62 13.19 -10.43 13.76
N PHE A 63 12.36 -9.39 13.70
CA PHE A 63 12.79 -8.00 13.46
C PHE A 63 13.05 -7.21 14.75
N ASN A 64 13.01 -7.86 15.92
CA ASN A 64 13.13 -7.22 17.23
C ASN A 64 12.10 -6.10 17.49
N ILE A 65 10.90 -6.23 16.93
CA ILE A 65 9.79 -5.29 17.09
C ILE A 65 8.79 -5.84 18.11
N ARG A 66 8.41 -5.01 19.09
CA ARG A 66 7.43 -5.42 20.11
C ARG A 66 6.01 -5.31 19.58
N TYR A 67 5.47 -6.42 19.09
CA TYR A 67 4.11 -6.50 18.58
C TYR A 67 3.08 -6.85 19.67
N THR A 68 1.91 -6.22 19.59
CA THR A 68 0.76 -6.52 20.46
C THR A 68 -0.54 -6.36 19.68
N SER A 69 -1.34 -7.41 19.60
CA SER A 69 -2.67 -7.34 19.00
C SER A 69 -3.73 -6.93 20.03
N HIS A 70 -4.59 -5.97 19.70
CA HIS A 70 -5.79 -5.64 20.47
C HIS A 70 -7.04 -6.05 19.70
N LYS A 71 -7.86 -6.93 20.29
CA LYS A 71 -9.06 -7.46 19.62
C LYS A 71 -10.11 -6.37 19.39
N VAL A 72 -10.54 -6.21 18.14
CA VAL A 72 -11.68 -5.37 17.75
C VAL A 72 -12.96 -6.18 17.84
N ARG A 73 -13.96 -5.65 18.55
CA ARG A 73 -15.29 -6.29 18.59
C ARG A 73 -16.00 -6.12 17.26
N ARG A 74 -16.66 -7.18 16.77
CA ARG A 74 -17.41 -7.17 15.49
C ARG A 74 -18.90 -7.53 15.66
N LYS A 75 -19.36 -7.72 16.90
CA LYS A 75 -20.76 -8.02 17.25
C LYS A 75 -21.40 -6.80 17.95
N PRO A 76 -22.72 -6.55 17.81
CA PRO A 76 -23.68 -7.30 16.98
C PRO A 76 -23.53 -7.02 15.48
N THR A 77 -23.02 -5.85 15.10
CA THR A 77 -22.57 -5.54 13.74
C THR A 77 -21.13 -5.04 13.76
N GLY A 78 -20.44 -5.13 12.62
CA GLY A 78 -19.04 -4.72 12.49
C GLY A 78 -18.80 -3.25 12.89
N SER A 79 -19.73 -2.37 12.53
CA SER A 79 -19.64 -0.92 12.82
C SER A 79 -19.85 -0.62 14.30
N ILE A 80 -20.88 -1.22 14.93
CA ILE A 80 -21.19 -0.99 16.35
C ILE A 80 -20.06 -1.53 17.24
N GLY A 81 -19.56 -2.74 16.95
CA GLY A 81 -18.45 -3.31 17.69
C GLY A 81 -17.16 -2.48 17.57
N SER A 82 -16.91 -1.89 16.39
CA SER A 82 -15.77 -1.00 16.17
C SER A 82 -15.90 0.28 17.00
N ILE A 83 -17.10 0.89 17.04
CA ILE A 83 -17.35 2.10 17.85
C ILE A 83 -17.15 1.80 19.34
N HIS A 84 -17.67 0.69 19.85
CA HIS A 84 -17.44 0.30 21.26
C HIS A 84 -15.95 0.15 21.57
N THR A 85 -15.17 -0.43 20.65
CA THR A 85 -13.72 -0.57 20.80
C THR A 85 -13.03 0.81 20.78
N LEU A 86 -13.48 1.74 19.93
CA LEU A 86 -12.97 3.12 19.92
C LEU A 86 -13.23 3.85 21.25
N LEU A 87 -14.40 3.67 21.84
CA LEU A 87 -14.77 4.30 23.11
C LEU A 87 -13.97 3.77 24.32
N THR A 88 -13.54 2.50 24.27
CA THR A 88 -12.87 1.82 25.38
C THR A 88 -11.35 1.63 25.17
N GLY A 89 -10.86 1.80 23.95
CA GLY A 89 -9.50 1.44 23.55
C GLY A 89 -8.39 2.40 24.00
N SER A 90 -8.69 3.68 24.26
CA SER A 90 -7.66 4.68 24.60
C SER A 90 -7.00 4.42 25.96
N GLY A 91 -7.72 3.83 26.91
CA GLY A 91 -7.19 3.47 28.23
C GLY A 91 -6.08 2.42 28.16
N PHE A 92 -6.18 1.47 27.22
CA PHE A 92 -5.14 0.49 26.96
C PHE A 92 -3.86 1.16 26.43
N ILE A 93 -3.99 2.01 25.41
CA ILE A 93 -2.85 2.75 24.83
C ILE A 93 -2.14 3.59 25.90
N LYS A 94 -2.89 4.32 26.74
CA LYS A 94 -2.33 5.12 27.83
C LYS A 94 -1.52 4.29 28.82
N LYS A 95 -2.01 3.10 29.20
CA LYS A 95 -1.28 2.17 30.08
C LYS A 95 -0.03 1.63 29.39
N TYR A 96 -0.13 1.30 28.10
CA TYR A 96 0.98 0.80 27.32
C TYR A 96 2.11 1.83 27.19
N ILE A 97 1.77 3.09 26.86
CA ILE A 97 2.73 4.20 26.75
C ILE A 97 3.56 4.34 28.02
N ARG A 98 2.92 4.36 29.19
CA ARG A 98 3.60 4.50 30.48
C ARG A 98 4.42 3.28 30.87
N LYS A 99 3.98 2.07 30.51
CA LYS A 99 4.68 0.83 30.87
C LYS A 99 5.97 0.63 30.07
N ASN A 100 6.01 1.17 28.85
CA ASN A 100 7.09 0.93 27.90
C ASN A 100 7.88 2.20 27.56
N ASP A 101 7.72 3.26 28.35
CA ASP A 101 8.43 4.54 28.19
C ASP A 101 8.44 5.01 26.74
N ILE A 102 7.24 5.10 26.14
CA ILE A 102 7.07 5.51 24.75
C ILE A 102 7.29 7.02 24.61
N ASP A 103 8.22 7.40 23.73
CA ASP A 103 8.56 8.80 23.44
C ASP A 103 7.67 9.39 22.33
N ILE A 104 7.39 8.58 21.30
CA ILE A 104 6.68 9.01 20.09
C ILE A 104 5.50 8.07 19.85
N VAL A 105 4.31 8.62 19.62
CA VAL A 105 3.13 7.85 19.20
C VAL A 105 2.78 8.18 17.76
N MET A 106 2.67 7.12 16.96
CA MET A 106 2.43 7.18 15.53
C MET A 106 1.10 6.50 15.16
N PRO A 107 -0.06 7.18 15.29
CA PRO A 107 -1.33 6.65 14.84
C PRO A 107 -1.40 6.63 13.31
N ARG A 108 -1.81 5.52 12.72
CA ARG A 108 -2.11 5.41 11.28
C ARG A 108 -3.60 5.55 11.00
N SER A 109 -3.98 6.45 10.11
CA SER A 109 -5.38 6.67 9.67
C SER A 109 -6.35 7.13 10.78
N ASN A 110 -7.64 7.32 10.46
CA ASN A 110 -8.60 8.08 11.26
C ASN A 110 -9.00 7.41 12.59
N TYR A 111 -8.97 6.07 12.68
CA TYR A 111 -9.41 5.34 13.88
C TYR A 111 -8.34 5.36 15.00
N PRO A 112 -7.08 4.97 14.73
CA PRO A 112 -5.96 5.25 15.64
C PRO A 112 -5.79 6.74 15.96
N ALA A 113 -5.98 7.63 14.98
CA ALA A 113 -5.98 9.08 15.22
C ALA A 113 -7.00 9.47 16.29
N TYR A 114 -8.24 8.97 16.21
CA TYR A 114 -9.24 9.19 17.25
C TYR A 114 -8.78 8.69 18.63
N LEU A 115 -8.20 7.49 18.72
CA LEU A 115 -7.74 6.93 19.99
C LEU A 115 -6.64 7.79 20.62
N VAL A 116 -5.71 8.27 19.79
CA VAL A 116 -4.61 9.15 20.22
C VAL A 116 -5.11 10.55 20.58
N SER A 117 -6.12 11.08 19.88
CA SER A 117 -6.71 12.40 20.19
C SER A 117 -7.29 12.49 21.61
N LYS A 118 -7.65 11.34 22.20
CA LYS A 118 -8.15 11.23 23.57
C LYS A 118 -7.05 11.17 24.63
N LEU A 119 -5.78 11.03 24.23
CA LEU A 119 -4.65 11.08 25.15
C LEU A 119 -4.40 12.54 25.54
N LYS A 120 -4.34 12.82 26.85
CA LYS A 120 -4.14 14.18 27.41
C LYS A 120 -2.67 14.49 27.74
N SER A 121 -1.71 13.79 27.15
CA SER A 121 -0.29 13.96 27.47
C SER A 121 0.30 15.13 26.71
N LYS A 122 0.87 16.13 27.40
CA LYS A 122 1.56 17.25 26.76
C LYS A 122 2.99 16.90 26.31
N ASP A 123 3.60 15.91 26.95
CA ASP A 123 5.02 15.58 26.74
C ASP A 123 5.24 14.54 25.63
N LEU A 124 4.15 14.01 25.06
CA LEU A 124 4.23 12.93 24.07
C LEU A 124 4.27 13.51 22.66
N LYS A 125 5.31 13.15 21.90
CA LYS A 125 5.42 13.53 20.49
C LYS A 125 4.45 12.71 19.64
N ILE A 126 3.74 13.38 18.74
CA ILE A 126 2.75 12.76 17.86
C ILE A 126 3.22 12.86 16.41
N VAL A 127 3.38 11.70 15.78
CA VAL A 127 3.65 11.58 14.34
C VAL A 127 2.40 11.02 13.68
N PHE A 128 1.57 11.85 13.07
CA PHE A 128 0.36 11.34 12.44
C PHE A 128 0.68 10.71 11.09
N ASP A 129 0.54 9.38 10.97
CA ASP A 129 0.66 8.67 9.71
C ASP A 129 -0.67 8.76 8.93
N ALA A 130 -0.82 9.83 8.15
CA ALA A 130 -1.94 10.08 7.25
C ALA A 130 -1.78 9.26 5.95
N ASP A 131 -1.80 7.94 6.12
CA ASP A 131 -1.68 6.98 5.03
C ASP A 131 -2.92 7.02 4.11
N GLY A 132 -2.75 7.70 2.97
CA GLY A 132 -3.81 7.97 2.02
C GLY A 132 -4.89 8.92 2.55
N LEU A 133 -5.97 9.03 1.80
CA LEU A 133 -7.17 9.77 2.18
C LEU A 133 -8.25 8.78 2.64
N ALA A 134 -7.96 8.04 3.72
CA ALA A 134 -8.74 6.86 4.13
C ALA A 134 -10.23 7.14 4.39
N LEU A 135 -10.59 8.34 4.86
CA LEU A 135 -11.99 8.73 5.01
C LEU A 135 -12.68 8.93 3.65
N GLU A 136 -11.99 9.56 2.71
CA GLU A 136 -12.49 9.79 1.35
C GLU A 136 -12.52 8.49 0.54
N GLU A 137 -11.62 7.54 0.80
CA GLU A 137 -11.68 6.20 0.17
C GLU A 137 -12.98 5.47 0.53
N ARG A 138 -13.50 5.67 1.74
CA ARG A 138 -14.81 5.15 2.14
C ARG A 138 -15.96 5.85 1.42
N VAL A 139 -15.79 7.12 1.07
CA VAL A 139 -16.77 7.85 0.27
C VAL A 139 -16.79 7.29 -1.15
N ASP A 140 -15.61 7.19 -1.76
CA ASP A 140 -15.46 6.78 -3.15
C ASP A 140 -15.87 5.31 -3.39
N PHE A 141 -15.53 4.39 -2.47
CA PHE A 141 -15.65 2.95 -2.74
C PHE A 141 -16.50 2.15 -1.74
N ALA A 142 -16.88 2.74 -0.60
CA ALA A 142 -17.65 2.05 0.43
C ALA A 142 -19.03 2.67 0.72
N GLY A 143 -19.44 3.69 -0.06
CA GLY A 143 -20.77 4.31 0.03
C GLY A 143 -20.97 5.24 1.23
N LEU A 144 -19.90 5.71 1.87
CA LEU A 144 -20.00 6.71 2.94
C LEU A 144 -20.44 8.06 2.33
N LYS A 145 -21.53 8.64 2.81
CA LYS A 145 -21.97 9.98 2.36
C LYS A 145 -21.15 11.07 3.04
N LYS A 146 -20.72 12.10 2.29
CA LYS A 146 -19.97 13.26 2.83
C LYS A 146 -20.76 14.03 3.89
N GLU A 147 -22.08 14.04 3.78
CA GLU A 147 -23.01 14.70 4.69
C GLU A 147 -23.42 13.79 5.86
N SER A 148 -22.82 12.60 5.99
CA SER A 148 -23.10 11.73 7.13
C SER A 148 -22.43 12.25 8.40
N PHE A 149 -23.04 11.96 9.55
CA PHE A 149 -22.43 12.25 10.86
C PHE A 149 -21.05 11.59 11.00
N MET A 150 -20.90 10.35 10.50
CA MET A 150 -19.63 9.62 10.56
C MET A 150 -18.53 10.32 9.78
N HIS A 151 -18.81 10.79 8.56
CA HIS A 151 -17.85 11.55 7.76
C HIS A 151 -17.45 12.84 8.47
N ARG A 152 -18.42 13.67 8.89
CA ARG A 152 -18.12 14.93 9.60
C ARG A 152 -17.32 14.71 10.88
N PHE A 153 -17.66 13.67 11.65
CA PHE A 153 -16.97 13.33 12.89
C PHE A 153 -15.51 12.97 12.64
N PHE A 154 -15.24 12.02 11.72
CA PHE A 154 -13.87 11.61 11.44
C PHE A 154 -13.06 12.65 10.67
N SER A 155 -13.70 13.53 9.88
CA SER A 155 -13.07 14.72 9.31
C SER A 155 -12.59 15.67 10.41
N LYS A 156 -13.40 15.89 11.46
CA LYS A 156 -13.00 16.71 12.61
C LYS A 156 -11.84 16.09 13.38
N VAL A 157 -11.87 14.78 13.60
CA VAL A 157 -10.77 14.04 14.26
C VAL A 157 -9.48 14.15 13.46
N GLU A 158 -9.54 13.94 12.14
CA GLU A 158 -8.39 14.07 11.26
C GLU A 158 -7.82 15.49 11.32
N ARG A 159 -8.67 16.52 11.20
CA ARG A 159 -8.25 17.92 11.30
C ARG A 159 -7.60 18.24 12.66
N GLU A 160 -8.15 17.71 13.74
CA GLU A 160 -7.58 17.87 15.08
C GLU A 160 -6.17 17.26 15.19
N LEU A 161 -5.97 16.04 14.67
CA LEU A 161 -4.66 15.39 14.68
C LEU A 161 -3.67 16.09 13.75
N LEU A 162 -4.10 16.47 12.55
CA LEU A 162 -3.30 17.26 11.63
C LEU A 162 -2.81 18.56 12.27
N GLN A 163 -3.62 19.21 13.12
CA GLN A 163 -3.21 20.42 13.83
C GLN A 163 -2.23 20.13 14.97
N LYS A 164 -2.50 19.08 15.76
CA LYS A 164 -1.73 18.76 16.97
C LYS A 164 -0.44 17.99 16.75
N ALA A 165 -0.32 17.26 15.65
CA ALA A 165 0.86 16.42 15.41
C ALA A 165 2.11 17.28 15.22
N ASP A 166 3.23 16.80 15.79
CA ASP A 166 4.56 17.37 15.63
C ASP A 166 5.09 17.10 14.21
N ALA A 167 4.73 15.95 13.62
CA ALA A 167 4.94 15.63 12.21
C ALA A 167 3.74 14.89 11.61
N VAL A 168 3.53 15.04 10.30
CA VAL A 168 2.51 14.34 9.52
C VAL A 168 3.19 13.62 8.37
N LEU A 169 3.00 12.31 8.28
CA LEU A 169 3.51 11.49 7.18
C LEU A 169 2.41 11.29 6.15
N THR A 170 2.72 11.49 4.87
CA THR A 170 1.80 11.20 3.75
C THR A 170 2.49 10.31 2.72
N ARG A 171 1.75 9.83 1.72
CA ARG A 171 2.29 8.98 0.63
C ARG A 171 2.48 9.71 -0.70
N SER A 172 2.00 10.94 -0.81
CA SER A 172 2.08 11.73 -2.04
C SER A 172 2.18 13.21 -1.70
N ASN A 173 2.74 13.99 -2.64
CA ASN A 173 2.75 15.45 -2.51
C ASN A 173 1.31 15.99 -2.59
N LYS A 174 0.47 15.41 -3.46
CA LYS A 174 -0.95 15.77 -3.56
C LYS A 174 -1.71 15.60 -2.23
N SER A 175 -1.40 14.58 -1.44
CA SER A 175 -1.99 14.41 -0.09
C SER A 175 -1.58 15.54 0.86
N ILE A 176 -0.33 16.00 0.79
CA ILE A 176 0.14 17.14 1.60
C ILE A 176 -0.70 18.37 1.27
N ASP A 177 -0.87 18.69 -0.01
CA ASP A 177 -1.63 19.86 -0.46
C ASP A 177 -3.09 19.78 0.03
N ILE A 178 -3.75 18.63 -0.16
CA ILE A 178 -5.12 18.37 0.31
C ILE A 178 -5.26 18.54 1.83
N HIS A 179 -4.27 18.08 2.60
CA HIS A 179 -4.31 18.27 4.05
C HIS A 179 -4.02 19.71 4.46
N LEU A 180 -3.18 20.44 3.73
CA LEU A 180 -2.91 21.86 3.96
C LEU A 180 -4.11 22.75 3.64
N GLU A 181 -4.93 22.40 2.66
CA GLU A 181 -6.22 23.08 2.43
C GLU A 181 -7.13 23.04 3.67
N LYS A 182 -7.03 21.98 4.49
CA LYS A 182 -7.85 21.80 5.70
C LYS A 182 -7.34 22.57 6.93
N ILE A 183 -6.03 22.81 7.02
CA ILE A 183 -5.38 23.38 8.23
C ILE A 183 -4.55 24.65 7.98
N GLY A 184 -4.36 25.06 6.73
CA GLY A 184 -3.59 26.22 6.29
C GLY A 184 -2.13 25.89 5.92
N VAL A 185 -1.64 26.53 4.85
CA VAL A 185 -0.29 26.35 4.27
C VAL A 185 0.86 26.64 5.23
N GLY A 186 0.63 27.47 6.26
CA GLY A 186 1.62 27.73 7.32
C GLY A 186 2.05 26.48 8.10
N ASN A 187 1.32 25.37 7.98
CA ASN A 187 1.69 24.09 8.58
C ASN A 187 2.62 23.23 7.71
N ARG A 188 3.03 23.66 6.50
CA ARG A 188 3.80 22.82 5.56
C ARG A 188 5.07 22.21 6.15
N GLY A 189 5.73 22.91 7.07
CA GLY A 189 7.01 22.49 7.67
C GLY A 189 6.96 21.19 8.48
N LYS A 190 5.77 20.69 8.85
CA LYS A 190 5.61 19.42 9.56
C LYS A 190 5.19 18.25 8.68
N PHE A 191 5.01 18.46 7.38
CA PHE A 191 4.59 17.41 6.44
C PHE A 191 5.79 16.78 5.76
N TYR A 192 5.84 15.45 5.83
CA TYR A 192 6.87 14.64 5.21
C TYR A 192 6.22 13.62 4.28
N LYS A 193 6.65 13.60 3.02
CA LYS A 193 6.28 12.52 2.10
C LYS A 193 7.19 11.34 2.38
N VAL A 194 6.61 10.23 2.83
CA VAL A 194 7.36 8.99 3.06
C VAL A 194 7.02 7.94 2.01
N LEU A 195 7.98 7.09 1.72
CA LEU A 195 7.89 6.11 0.64
C LEU A 195 7.47 4.73 1.16
N ASN A 196 6.78 3.97 0.31
CA ASN A 196 6.51 2.57 0.57
C ASN A 196 7.66 1.73 -0.03
N GLY A 197 8.47 1.11 0.84
CA GLY A 197 9.69 0.41 0.43
C GLY A 197 9.53 -1.09 0.19
N ARG A 198 10.39 -1.61 -0.69
CA ARG A 198 10.61 -3.04 -0.97
C ARG A 198 12.09 -3.36 -0.95
N ASP A 199 12.41 -4.58 -0.53
CA ASP A 199 13.77 -5.07 -0.57
C ASP A 199 14.19 -5.33 -2.03
N ILE A 200 15.25 -4.65 -2.48
CA ILE A 200 15.70 -4.67 -3.87
C ILE A 200 16.42 -5.98 -4.25
N GLY A 201 16.87 -6.75 -3.25
CA GLY A 201 17.47 -8.06 -3.44
C GLY A 201 16.42 -9.15 -3.63
N THR A 202 15.26 -8.98 -2.99
CA THR A 202 14.08 -9.85 -3.08
C THR A 202 13.26 -9.54 -4.33
N PHE A 203 12.98 -8.26 -4.60
CA PHE A 203 12.29 -7.82 -5.81
C PHE A 203 13.31 -7.46 -6.90
N LYS A 204 13.68 -8.47 -7.68
CA LYS A 204 14.52 -8.35 -8.87
C LYS A 204 14.15 -9.43 -9.89
N PRO A 205 14.38 -9.18 -11.19
CA PRO A 205 14.24 -10.22 -12.21
C PRO A 205 15.13 -11.42 -11.89
N ASP A 206 14.58 -12.62 -12.09
CA ASP A 206 15.31 -13.87 -11.92
C ASP A 206 14.99 -14.83 -13.09
N PRO A 207 15.96 -15.08 -14.01
CA PRO A 207 15.74 -15.96 -15.16
C PRO A 207 15.42 -17.41 -14.81
N ASP A 208 15.97 -17.93 -13.71
CA ASP A 208 15.74 -19.32 -13.30
C ASP A 208 14.33 -19.46 -12.72
N LEU A 209 13.92 -18.54 -11.85
CA LEU A 209 12.54 -18.49 -11.35
C LEU A 209 11.53 -18.22 -12.48
N ARG A 210 11.89 -17.36 -13.46
CA ARG A 210 11.06 -17.14 -14.66
C ARG A 210 10.80 -18.45 -15.39
N LYS A 211 11.85 -19.25 -15.64
CA LYS A 211 11.73 -20.55 -16.32
C LYS A 211 10.88 -21.52 -15.50
N GLU A 212 11.16 -21.64 -14.21
CA GLU A 212 10.42 -22.51 -13.28
C GLU A 212 8.93 -22.17 -13.26
N LYS A 213 8.59 -20.88 -13.04
CA LYS A 213 7.19 -20.46 -12.91
C LYS A 213 6.44 -20.48 -14.23
N ARG A 214 7.09 -20.28 -15.37
CA ARG A 214 6.46 -20.51 -16.69
C ARG A 214 6.13 -21.98 -16.90
N GLN A 215 7.01 -22.90 -16.50
CA GLN A 215 6.72 -24.34 -16.54
C GLN A 215 5.55 -24.71 -15.61
N GLU A 216 5.53 -24.18 -14.38
CA GLU A 216 4.44 -24.41 -13.43
C GLU A 216 3.08 -23.90 -13.96
N LEU A 217 3.09 -22.76 -14.66
CA LEU A 217 1.92 -22.17 -15.29
C LEU A 217 1.55 -22.81 -16.64
N LEU A 218 2.31 -23.80 -17.11
CA LEU A 218 2.15 -24.45 -18.41
C LEU A 218 2.22 -23.48 -19.60
N LEU A 219 3.13 -22.51 -19.52
CA LEU A 219 3.32 -21.47 -20.55
C LEU A 219 4.53 -21.77 -21.42
N ASP A 220 4.41 -21.46 -22.71
CA ASP A 220 5.56 -21.48 -23.64
C ASP A 220 6.56 -20.35 -23.27
N PRO A 221 7.88 -20.56 -23.39
CA PRO A 221 8.88 -19.52 -23.14
C PRO A 221 8.67 -18.20 -23.90
N GLN A 222 8.02 -18.22 -25.07
CA GLN A 222 7.77 -17.04 -25.91
C GLN A 222 6.37 -16.44 -25.75
N GLN A 223 5.49 -17.11 -25.00
CA GLN A 223 4.13 -16.66 -24.73
C GLN A 223 4.14 -15.38 -23.92
N THR A 224 3.33 -14.39 -24.32
CA THR A 224 3.19 -13.14 -23.54
C THR A 224 2.38 -13.40 -22.27
N LEU A 225 2.93 -13.04 -21.11
CA LEU A 225 2.26 -13.14 -19.82
C LEU A 225 1.98 -11.75 -19.22
N PHE A 226 0.70 -11.37 -19.17
CA PHE A 226 0.25 -10.25 -18.35
C PHE A 226 0.16 -10.66 -16.89
N VAL A 227 0.38 -9.72 -15.97
CA VAL A 227 0.22 -9.96 -14.54
C VAL A 227 -0.51 -8.84 -13.81
N TYR A 228 -1.34 -9.22 -12.85
CA TYR A 228 -1.86 -8.34 -11.81
C TYR A 228 -1.66 -9.02 -10.46
N CYS A 229 -0.95 -8.37 -9.53
CA CYS A 229 -0.74 -8.88 -8.18
C CYS A 229 -1.45 -8.00 -7.14
N GLY A 230 -2.28 -8.59 -6.28
CA GLY A 230 -2.83 -8.05 -5.05
C GLY A 230 -4.36 -7.95 -5.02
N SER A 231 -4.90 -7.13 -4.11
CA SER A 231 -6.35 -7.09 -3.85
C SER A 231 -7.19 -6.68 -5.06
N LEU A 232 -8.43 -7.15 -5.12
CA LEU A 232 -9.43 -6.78 -6.12
C LEU A 232 -10.63 -6.13 -5.44
N GLY A 233 -11.28 -5.21 -6.14
CA GLY A 233 -12.35 -4.36 -5.60
C GLY A 233 -12.64 -3.16 -6.50
N PRO A 234 -13.61 -2.30 -6.10
CA PRO A 234 -14.07 -1.19 -6.92
C PRO A 234 -12.99 -0.16 -7.28
N GLN A 235 -11.92 -0.03 -6.47
CA GLN A 235 -10.85 0.92 -6.76
C GLN A 235 -9.85 0.45 -7.81
N TYR A 236 -9.90 -0.82 -8.22
CA TYR A 236 -8.96 -1.41 -9.18
C TYR A 236 -9.62 -1.48 -10.56
N GLY A 237 -8.89 -1.11 -11.60
CA GLY A 237 -9.40 -1.01 -12.97
C GLY A 237 -9.63 -2.36 -13.65
N TRP A 238 -10.54 -3.16 -13.08
CA TRP A 238 -10.83 -4.52 -13.53
C TRP A 238 -11.29 -4.55 -14.99
N ASP A 239 -12.24 -3.68 -15.33
CA ASP A 239 -12.85 -3.64 -16.66
C ASP A 239 -11.83 -3.17 -17.70
N GLU A 240 -10.98 -2.20 -17.33
CA GLU A 240 -9.88 -1.70 -18.15
C GLU A 240 -8.83 -2.79 -18.41
N MET A 241 -8.39 -3.50 -17.36
CA MET A 241 -7.43 -4.62 -17.50
C MET A 241 -7.97 -5.69 -18.46
N LEU A 242 -9.24 -6.10 -18.30
CA LEU A 242 -9.86 -7.07 -19.19
C LEU A 242 -10.02 -6.56 -20.62
N ALA A 243 -10.38 -5.29 -20.81
CA ALA A 243 -10.52 -4.68 -22.13
C ALA A 243 -9.19 -4.67 -22.89
N ILE A 244 -8.11 -4.26 -22.22
CA ILE A 244 -6.75 -4.25 -22.79
C ILE A 244 -6.32 -5.68 -23.13
N PHE A 245 -6.43 -6.62 -22.18
CA PHE A 245 -6.02 -8.01 -22.39
C PHE A 245 -6.80 -8.66 -23.54
N LYS A 246 -8.12 -8.51 -23.56
CA LYS A 246 -8.98 -9.04 -24.64
C LYS A 246 -8.62 -8.43 -26.00
N GLY A 247 -8.31 -7.14 -26.05
CA GLY A 247 -7.90 -6.46 -27.27
C GLY A 247 -6.53 -6.93 -27.77
N TYR A 248 -5.58 -7.17 -26.86
CA TYR A 248 -4.27 -7.76 -27.17
C TYR A 248 -4.41 -9.18 -27.72
N GLN A 249 -5.27 -10.00 -27.10
CA GLN A 249 -5.46 -11.41 -27.48
C GLN A 249 -5.98 -11.61 -28.92
N ARG A 250 -6.58 -10.59 -29.54
CA ARG A 250 -7.00 -10.64 -30.96
C ARG A 250 -5.81 -10.73 -31.93
N GLN A 251 -4.60 -10.50 -31.45
CA GLN A 251 -3.38 -10.41 -32.26
C GLN A 251 -2.32 -11.43 -31.80
N ASP A 252 -2.31 -11.72 -30.51
CA ASP A 252 -1.53 -12.81 -29.90
C ASP A 252 -2.53 -13.72 -29.18
N GLU A 253 -3.07 -14.71 -29.91
CA GLU A 253 -4.10 -15.61 -29.38
C GLU A 253 -3.61 -16.45 -28.21
N ASP A 254 -2.29 -16.63 -28.11
CA ASP A 254 -1.62 -17.37 -27.06
C ASP A 254 -1.32 -16.53 -25.82
N ALA A 255 -1.51 -15.22 -25.83
CA ALA A 255 -1.32 -14.39 -24.65
C ALA A 255 -2.11 -14.91 -23.43
N HIS A 256 -1.47 -14.86 -22.26
CA HIS A 256 -2.04 -15.33 -21.00
C HIS A 256 -2.04 -14.22 -19.94
N PHE A 257 -2.97 -14.28 -19.00
CA PHE A 257 -3.06 -13.30 -17.92
C PHE A 257 -3.07 -13.99 -16.56
N LEU A 258 -2.06 -13.72 -15.74
CA LEU A 258 -1.96 -14.18 -14.36
C LEU A 258 -2.52 -13.14 -13.39
N ILE A 259 -3.47 -13.55 -12.55
CA ILE A 259 -4.02 -12.75 -11.46
C ILE A 259 -3.64 -13.41 -10.13
N LEU A 260 -2.74 -12.77 -9.39
CA LEU A 260 -2.36 -13.15 -8.04
C LEU A 260 -3.21 -12.35 -7.05
N SER A 261 -4.17 -12.96 -6.37
CA SER A 261 -5.06 -12.24 -5.45
C SER A 261 -5.50 -13.10 -4.28
N GLY A 262 -5.49 -12.52 -3.07
CA GLY A 262 -6.06 -13.15 -1.88
C GLY A 262 -7.58 -13.32 -1.93
N ASN A 263 -8.27 -12.66 -2.88
CA ASN A 263 -9.70 -12.84 -3.14
C ASN A 263 -9.91 -13.40 -4.56
N GLN A 264 -9.54 -14.66 -4.75
CA GLN A 264 -9.66 -15.36 -6.04
C GLN A 264 -11.11 -15.39 -6.55
N LYS A 265 -12.08 -15.56 -5.64
CA LYS A 265 -13.51 -15.63 -5.99
C LYS A 265 -13.97 -14.40 -6.77
N PHE A 266 -13.54 -13.20 -6.37
CA PHE A 266 -13.90 -11.97 -7.08
C PHE A 266 -13.53 -12.02 -8.56
N ALA A 267 -12.32 -12.49 -8.89
CA ALA A 267 -11.88 -12.60 -10.28
C ALA A 267 -12.64 -13.72 -11.01
N LEU A 268 -12.71 -14.91 -10.42
CA LEU A 268 -13.34 -16.08 -11.05
C LEU A 268 -14.80 -15.84 -11.42
N ASP A 269 -15.55 -15.10 -10.59
CA ASP A 269 -16.95 -14.75 -10.85
C ASP A 269 -17.12 -13.76 -12.01
N LYS A 270 -16.10 -12.95 -12.30
CA LYS A 270 -16.16 -11.84 -13.26
C LYS A 270 -15.43 -12.09 -14.58
N ILE A 271 -14.64 -13.16 -14.67
CA ILE A 271 -13.95 -13.53 -15.91
C ILE A 271 -14.97 -14.03 -16.93
N PRO A 272 -15.05 -13.41 -18.13
CA PRO A 272 -15.91 -13.87 -19.20
C PRO A 272 -15.58 -15.31 -19.63
N SER A 273 -16.59 -16.09 -20.03
CA SER A 273 -16.41 -17.50 -20.40
C SER A 273 -15.34 -17.72 -21.47
N GLN A 274 -15.26 -16.84 -22.46
CA GLN A 274 -14.28 -16.92 -23.55
C GLN A 274 -12.83 -16.67 -23.12
N LEU A 275 -12.60 -16.08 -21.94
CA LEU A 275 -11.25 -15.81 -21.41
C LEU A 275 -10.82 -16.80 -20.32
N LYS A 276 -11.69 -17.71 -19.87
CA LYS A 276 -11.40 -18.62 -18.75
C LYS A 276 -10.14 -19.46 -18.94
N ASN A 277 -9.86 -19.90 -20.17
CA ASN A 277 -8.68 -20.71 -20.48
C ASN A 277 -7.41 -19.88 -20.73
N LYS A 278 -7.52 -18.55 -20.71
CA LYS A 278 -6.44 -17.60 -20.97
C LYS A 278 -6.10 -16.74 -19.74
N ILE A 279 -6.79 -16.99 -18.63
CA ILE A 279 -6.61 -16.27 -17.37
C ILE A 279 -6.44 -17.27 -16.24
N THR A 280 -5.27 -17.25 -15.58
CA THR A 280 -5.03 -18.02 -14.35
C THR A 280 -5.25 -17.11 -13.15
N VAL A 281 -6.08 -17.55 -12.21
CA VAL A 281 -6.29 -16.86 -10.93
C VAL A 281 -5.76 -17.74 -9.81
N MET A 282 -4.87 -17.22 -8.97
CA MET A 282 -4.36 -17.94 -7.81
C MET A 282 -4.01 -17.00 -6.66
N SER A 283 -3.75 -17.58 -5.48
CA SER A 283 -3.24 -16.86 -4.32
C SER A 283 -1.93 -17.51 -3.90
N VAL A 284 -0.92 -16.70 -3.66
CA VAL A 284 0.41 -17.17 -3.26
C VAL A 284 0.85 -16.44 -1.97
N PRO A 285 1.67 -17.07 -1.13
CA PRO A 285 2.38 -16.38 -0.06
C PRO A 285 3.16 -15.16 -0.57
N PHE A 286 3.34 -14.14 0.27
CA PHE A 286 4.00 -12.89 -0.13
C PHE A 286 5.44 -13.09 -0.61
N ASP A 287 6.19 -13.99 0.04
CA ASP A 287 7.55 -14.37 -0.31
C ASP A 287 7.67 -15.07 -1.68
N GLN A 288 6.56 -15.62 -2.20
CA GLN A 288 6.51 -16.22 -3.54
C GLN A 288 6.14 -15.22 -4.65
N VAL A 289 5.67 -14.02 -4.29
CA VAL A 289 5.24 -13.01 -5.29
C VAL A 289 6.37 -12.66 -6.28
N PRO A 290 7.62 -12.37 -5.87
CA PRO A 290 8.69 -12.03 -6.81
C PRO A 290 8.98 -13.12 -7.84
N ALA A 291 8.83 -14.39 -7.48
CA ALA A 291 9.03 -15.51 -8.40
C ALA A 291 8.01 -15.49 -9.54
N TYR A 292 6.72 -15.34 -9.24
CA TYR A 292 5.68 -15.24 -10.27
C TYR A 292 5.76 -13.92 -11.05
N LEU A 293 6.20 -12.82 -10.44
CA LEU A 293 6.44 -11.57 -11.17
C LEU A 293 7.58 -11.75 -12.18
N SER A 294 8.63 -12.53 -11.88
CA SER A 294 9.71 -12.84 -12.84
C SER A 294 9.21 -13.58 -14.09
N ALA A 295 8.11 -14.32 -13.98
CA ALA A 295 7.49 -15.02 -15.11
C ALA A 295 6.82 -14.06 -16.12
N ALA A 296 6.39 -12.88 -15.66
CA ALA A 296 5.55 -11.96 -16.41
C ALA A 296 6.34 -11.12 -17.42
N ASP A 297 5.59 -10.50 -18.34
CA ASP A 297 6.11 -9.59 -19.37
C ASP A 297 5.51 -8.20 -19.26
N ILE A 298 4.26 -8.09 -18.77
CA ILE A 298 3.54 -6.81 -18.68
C ILE A 298 2.72 -6.81 -17.39
N ALA A 299 2.80 -5.73 -16.60
CA ALA A 299 2.10 -5.61 -15.34
C ALA A 299 1.00 -4.54 -15.38
N PHE A 300 -0.14 -4.83 -14.76
CA PHE A 300 -1.22 -3.86 -14.56
C PHE A 300 -1.16 -3.26 -13.15
N ALA A 301 -1.07 -1.94 -13.10
CA ALA A 301 -1.23 -1.09 -11.91
C ALA A 301 -2.42 -0.13 -12.06
N ILE A 302 -3.47 -0.55 -12.78
CA ILE A 302 -4.63 0.29 -13.07
C ILE A 302 -5.55 0.39 -11.85
N ARG A 303 -5.85 1.63 -11.45
CA ARG A 303 -6.82 2.03 -10.42
C ARG A 303 -7.76 3.11 -10.94
N GLN A 304 -8.96 3.17 -10.39
CA GLN A 304 -9.93 4.23 -10.68
C GLN A 304 -9.40 5.57 -10.14
N PRO A 305 -9.32 6.65 -10.93
CA PRO A 305 -8.65 7.90 -10.53
C PRO A 305 -9.59 8.82 -9.71
N THR A 306 -10.12 8.31 -8.61
CA THR A 306 -11.01 9.07 -7.73
C THR A 306 -10.24 10.02 -6.81
N TYR A 307 -10.95 10.93 -6.12
CA TYR A 307 -10.34 11.92 -5.24
C TYR A 307 -9.43 11.29 -4.18
N SER A 308 -9.88 10.21 -3.52
CA SER A 308 -9.08 9.55 -2.49
C SER A 308 -7.79 8.92 -3.00
N MET A 309 -7.71 8.58 -4.29
CA MET A 309 -6.54 7.94 -4.89
C MET A 309 -5.38 8.91 -5.10
N GLN A 310 -5.61 10.23 -5.05
CA GLN A 310 -4.56 11.24 -5.03
C GLN A 310 -3.66 11.12 -3.80
N GLY A 311 -4.13 10.47 -2.74
CA GLY A 311 -3.36 10.25 -1.51
C GLY A 311 -2.49 8.99 -1.50
N VAL A 312 -2.57 8.13 -2.51
CA VAL A 312 -2.02 6.77 -2.44
C VAL A 312 -0.66 6.66 -3.13
N SER A 313 0.28 5.92 -2.54
CA SER A 313 1.49 5.43 -3.24
C SER A 313 1.35 3.92 -3.47
N PRO A 314 1.01 3.47 -4.70
CA PRO A 314 0.73 2.06 -4.97
C PRO A 314 1.99 1.21 -4.79
N ILE A 315 1.98 0.32 -3.79
CA ILE A 315 3.11 -0.57 -3.48
C ILE A 315 3.49 -1.44 -4.70
N LYS A 316 2.49 -1.95 -5.41
CA LYS A 316 2.65 -2.83 -6.58
C LYS A 316 3.39 -2.14 -7.72
N LEU A 317 3.23 -0.83 -7.87
CA LEU A 317 3.98 -0.07 -8.86
C LEU A 317 5.48 -0.21 -8.57
N GLY A 318 5.88 -0.01 -7.31
CA GLY A 318 7.26 -0.24 -6.88
C GLY A 318 7.73 -1.66 -7.09
N GLU A 319 6.90 -2.65 -6.75
CA GLU A 319 7.20 -4.07 -7.01
C GLU A 319 7.46 -4.31 -8.51
N TYR A 320 6.61 -3.83 -9.41
CA TYR A 320 6.77 -4.04 -10.86
C TYR A 320 7.99 -3.31 -11.43
N LEU A 321 8.22 -2.06 -11.02
CA LEU A 321 9.39 -1.29 -11.47
C LEU A 321 10.70 -1.95 -11.04
N LEU A 322 10.78 -2.42 -9.79
CA LEU A 322 11.94 -3.18 -9.30
C LEU A 322 12.12 -4.50 -10.07
N MET A 323 11.03 -5.15 -10.46
CA MET A 323 11.06 -6.36 -11.28
C MET A 323 11.32 -6.11 -12.77
N GLU A 324 11.66 -4.88 -13.17
CA GLU A 324 11.89 -4.51 -14.58
C GLU A 324 10.70 -4.82 -15.50
N LEU A 325 9.48 -4.81 -14.96
CA LEU A 325 8.28 -5.17 -15.70
C LEU A 325 7.67 -3.95 -16.40
N PRO A 326 7.53 -3.97 -17.73
CA PRO A 326 6.70 -3.01 -18.44
C PRO A 326 5.33 -2.84 -17.78
N THR A 327 4.97 -1.61 -17.41
CA THR A 327 3.83 -1.38 -16.51
C THR A 327 2.81 -0.40 -17.10
N ILE A 328 1.53 -0.78 -17.03
CA ILE A 328 0.40 0.08 -17.37
C ILE A 328 -0.21 0.58 -16.05
N ALA A 329 -0.09 1.88 -15.75
CA ALA A 329 -0.56 2.46 -14.50
C ALA A 329 -1.48 3.66 -14.75
N SER A 330 -2.45 3.87 -13.86
CA SER A 330 -3.42 4.97 -14.02
C SER A 330 -2.81 6.33 -13.78
N LYS A 331 -3.24 7.29 -14.61
CA LYS A 331 -3.10 8.72 -14.32
C LYS A 331 -3.86 9.11 -13.04
N GLY A 332 -3.37 10.08 -12.28
CA GLY A 332 -4.10 10.69 -11.16
C GLY A 332 -4.10 9.88 -9.86
N VAL A 333 -3.21 8.90 -9.74
CA VAL A 333 -3.06 8.07 -8.52
C VAL A 333 -1.78 8.48 -7.79
N GLY A 334 -1.92 9.26 -6.73
CA GLY A 334 -0.77 9.80 -6.00
C GLY A 334 0.20 10.56 -6.90
N ASP A 335 1.49 10.25 -6.72
CA ASP A 335 2.58 10.78 -7.52
C ASP A 335 2.96 9.81 -8.69
N THR A 336 2.08 8.87 -9.05
CA THR A 336 2.38 7.82 -10.06
C THR A 336 2.83 8.42 -11.38
N ASP A 337 2.08 9.40 -11.89
CA ASP A 337 2.31 10.05 -13.18
C ASP A 337 3.71 10.64 -13.22
N GLU A 338 4.09 11.37 -12.16
CA GLU A 338 5.39 12.01 -11.99
C GLU A 338 6.51 10.97 -11.90
N ILE A 339 6.28 9.85 -11.20
CA ILE A 339 7.24 8.77 -11.03
C ILE A 339 7.52 8.04 -12.35
N ILE A 340 6.51 7.75 -13.17
CA ILE A 340 6.71 6.94 -14.39
C ILE A 340 6.86 7.77 -15.67
N ASN A 341 6.69 9.08 -15.60
CA ASN A 341 6.83 9.95 -16.76
C ASN A 341 8.23 9.82 -17.40
N GLY A 342 8.25 9.71 -18.73
CA GLY A 342 9.47 9.59 -19.53
C GLY A 342 10.13 8.20 -19.49
N LEU A 343 9.46 7.18 -18.94
CA LEU A 343 9.93 5.79 -19.00
C LEU A 343 9.28 5.07 -20.17
N ASP A 344 10.07 4.62 -21.15
CA ASP A 344 9.57 3.92 -22.33
C ASP A 344 8.86 2.60 -21.97
N GLY A 345 9.27 1.96 -20.86
CA GLY A 345 8.64 0.77 -20.30
C GLY A 345 7.44 1.05 -19.38
N ALA A 346 6.91 2.27 -19.34
CA ALA A 346 5.73 2.57 -18.55
C ALA A 346 4.69 3.34 -19.36
N PHE A 347 3.42 2.97 -19.20
CA PHE A 347 2.30 3.61 -19.87
C PHE A 347 1.36 4.26 -18.86
N ILE A 348 1.12 5.55 -19.03
CA ILE A 348 0.15 6.32 -18.23
C ILE A 348 -1.24 6.15 -18.86
N PHE A 349 -2.10 5.42 -18.16
CA PHE A 349 -3.48 5.17 -18.56
C PHE A 349 -4.40 6.31 -18.07
N ASP A 350 -4.76 7.23 -18.98
CA ASP A 350 -5.73 8.31 -18.73
C ASP A 350 -7.17 7.83 -18.98
N HIS A 351 -7.97 7.73 -17.92
CA HIS A 351 -9.36 7.24 -18.00
C HIS A 351 -10.29 8.16 -18.81
N ASN A 352 -9.86 9.40 -19.08
CA ASN A 352 -10.65 10.37 -19.84
C ASN A 352 -10.39 10.31 -21.35
N ASP A 353 -9.39 9.52 -21.79
CA ASP A 353 -9.06 9.36 -23.20
C ASP A 353 -9.83 8.17 -23.80
N GLY A 354 -10.76 8.45 -24.71
CA GLY A 354 -11.58 7.42 -25.35
C GLY A 354 -10.80 6.38 -26.18
N ALA A 355 -9.55 6.69 -26.57
CA ALA A 355 -8.67 5.77 -27.29
C ALA A 355 -7.63 5.09 -26.38
N ILE A 356 -7.70 5.29 -25.05
CA ILE A 356 -6.63 4.87 -24.14
C ILE A 356 -6.40 3.36 -24.13
N VAL A 357 -7.46 2.57 -24.32
CA VAL A 357 -7.35 1.10 -24.38
C VAL A 357 -6.54 0.66 -25.60
N ASP A 358 -6.80 1.23 -26.77
CA ASP A 358 -6.05 0.92 -27.99
C ASP A 358 -4.59 1.36 -27.91
N LYS A 359 -4.33 2.51 -27.25
CA LYS A 359 -2.97 2.98 -26.96
C LYS A 359 -2.24 2.04 -25.99
N ALA A 360 -2.91 1.58 -24.93
CA ALA A 360 -2.35 0.61 -23.99
C ALA A 360 -2.06 -0.74 -24.65
N ILE A 361 -2.92 -1.20 -25.57
CA ILE A 361 -2.69 -2.40 -26.38
C ILE A 361 -1.47 -2.20 -27.29
N THR A 362 -1.31 -1.01 -27.88
CA THR A 362 -0.15 -0.69 -28.72
C THR A 362 1.15 -0.67 -27.92
N PHE A 363 1.12 -0.08 -26.72
CA PHE A 363 2.22 -0.16 -25.77
C PHE A 363 2.57 -1.61 -25.42
N ALA A 364 1.58 -2.42 -25.07
CA ALA A 364 1.77 -3.82 -24.72
C ALA A 364 2.51 -4.62 -25.81
N LYS A 365 2.20 -4.39 -27.09
CA LYS A 365 2.90 -5.04 -28.22
C LYS A 365 4.37 -4.65 -28.33
N ASN A 366 4.66 -3.37 -28.08
CA ASN A 366 6.00 -2.83 -28.22
C ASN A 366 6.86 -3.03 -26.95
N SER A 367 6.24 -3.49 -25.85
CA SER A 367 6.87 -3.62 -24.53
C SER A 367 8.08 -4.55 -24.50
N ARG A 368 8.19 -5.53 -25.42
CA ARG A 368 9.35 -6.44 -25.50
C ARG A 368 10.66 -5.74 -25.88
N ASN A 369 10.59 -4.54 -26.46
CA ASN A 369 11.75 -3.81 -26.98
C ASN A 369 12.10 -2.56 -26.17
N VAL A 370 11.50 -2.37 -24.99
CA VAL A 370 11.71 -1.17 -24.16
C VAL A 370 12.94 -1.31 -23.27
N ASP A 371 13.59 -0.20 -22.97
CA ASP A 371 14.65 -0.14 -21.96
C ASP A 371 14.05 -0.28 -20.56
N VAL A 372 14.16 -1.49 -20.00
CA VAL A 372 13.65 -1.81 -18.67
C VAL A 372 14.61 -1.40 -17.54
N THR A 373 15.88 -1.07 -17.85
CA THR A 373 16.87 -0.69 -16.83
C THR A 373 16.46 0.62 -16.14
N LYS A 374 15.89 1.57 -16.88
CA LYS A 374 15.33 2.81 -16.33
C LYS A 374 14.14 2.56 -15.39
N LEU A 375 13.36 1.50 -15.62
CA LEU A 375 12.27 1.12 -14.71
C LEU A 375 12.82 0.75 -13.35
N ARG A 376 13.84 -0.13 -13.30
CA ARG A 376 14.45 -0.55 -12.04
C ARG A 376 15.15 0.58 -11.33
N GLN A 377 15.86 1.45 -12.05
CA GLN A 377 16.46 2.64 -11.45
C GLN A 377 15.40 3.50 -10.75
N ARG A 378 14.30 3.81 -11.44
CA ARG A 378 13.20 4.59 -10.85
C ARG A 378 12.52 3.85 -9.68
N GLY A 379 12.41 2.52 -9.78
CA GLY A 379 11.98 1.65 -8.70
C GLY A 379 12.85 1.77 -7.45
N ILE A 380 14.18 1.78 -7.61
CA ILE A 380 15.13 1.94 -6.49
C ILE A 380 15.01 3.33 -5.86
N GLU A 381 14.93 4.38 -6.70
CA GLU A 381 14.83 5.78 -6.26
C GLU A 381 13.57 6.04 -5.41
N HIS A 382 12.43 5.47 -5.80
CA HIS A 382 11.14 5.77 -5.17
C HIS A 382 10.54 4.66 -4.29
N PHE A 383 11.03 3.43 -4.38
CA PHE A 383 10.44 2.26 -3.72
C PHE A 383 11.43 1.30 -3.08
N SER A 384 12.72 1.65 -2.96
CA SER A 384 13.65 0.82 -2.18
C SER A 384 13.38 0.94 -0.68
N MET A 385 13.66 -0.15 0.05
CA MET A 385 13.55 -0.17 1.52
C MET A 385 14.45 0.88 2.18
N GLN A 386 15.64 1.11 1.62
CA GLN A 386 16.58 2.11 2.10
C GLN A 386 16.02 3.54 2.00
N GLN A 387 15.43 3.91 0.85
CA GLN A 387 14.84 5.23 0.69
C GLN A 387 13.57 5.41 1.51
N SER A 388 12.77 4.34 1.66
CA SER A 388 11.66 4.34 2.60
C SER A 388 12.11 4.63 4.03
N ALA A 389 13.07 3.87 4.56
CA ALA A 389 13.61 4.11 5.90
C ALA A 389 14.16 5.53 6.07
N SER A 390 14.93 6.01 5.09
CA SER A 390 15.52 7.36 5.11
C SER A 390 14.44 8.45 5.21
N SER A 391 13.36 8.35 4.43
CA SER A 391 12.24 9.31 4.48
C SER A 391 11.51 9.33 5.83
N TYR A 392 11.38 8.18 6.50
CA TYR A 392 10.82 8.10 7.85
C TYR A 392 11.78 8.66 8.91
N ILE A 393 13.08 8.38 8.80
CA ILE A 393 14.11 8.89 9.72
C ILE A 393 14.15 10.41 9.69
N GLU A 394 14.08 11.01 8.50
CA GLU A 394 14.00 12.48 8.34
C GLU A 394 12.83 13.06 9.16
N ALA A 395 11.64 12.46 9.06
CA ALA A 395 10.48 12.93 9.80
C ALA A 395 10.60 12.71 11.32
N LEU A 396 11.19 11.59 11.76
CA LEU A 396 11.30 11.24 13.18
C LEU A 396 12.42 12.00 13.91
N THR A 397 13.50 12.35 13.22
CA THR A 397 14.64 13.08 13.81
C THR A 397 14.35 14.57 13.95
N ASN A 398 13.47 15.14 13.12
CA ASN A 398 13.08 16.56 13.15
C ASN A 398 11.94 16.89 14.14
N LEU A 399 11.64 16.00 15.09
CA LEU A 399 10.56 16.15 16.09
C LEU A 399 10.90 17.03 17.30
#